data_AF-A0A2A2SEZ8-F1
#
_entry.id   AF-A0A2A2SEZ8-F1
#
_cell.length_a   1.000
_cell.length_b   1.000
_cell.length_c   1.000
_cell.angle_alpha   90.00
_cell.angle_beta   90.00
_cell.angle_gamma   90.00
#
_symmetry.space_group_name_H-M   'P 1'
#
loop_
_entity.id
_entity.type
_entity.pdbx_description
1 polymer ?
#
loop_
_entity_poly.entity_id
_entity_poly.type
_entity_poly.pdbx_seq_one_letter_code
_entity_poly.pdbx_strand_id
1 'polypeptide(L)'
;MIEWWYEAGIGENRAALVEGDRIIEAAIELPGRLAVGTIAPARLVELGPARQGRVTLDTGEEATLDPVPPAVTQGARLTVRVVREAIPEPGRPKLPKAVATDDAPAPGPSLLDRIAATDLPVRTLLPHQPDALEAAGWSELLDEAETGEIAFPGGSLRMSPTPAMTLFDIDGGPPLDRLALAGAQAAAAAIRRHGIGGSIGIDFPTLSGKAERQAVAAAVDAALPQPFERTAVNGFGFLQIVRPRPRASLPELLRADPIGAAARASLRRLEREPPGPPRPVKLPPAVLARIEAEGWDVELMRRTGRMPIWDRS
;
A
#
# COMPACT_ATOMS: atom_id res chain seq x y z
N MET A 1 3.31 21.52 -10.83
CA MET A 1 1.93 21.38 -10.32
C MET A 1 1.85 20.06 -9.60
N ILE A 2 1.13 20.00 -8.48
CA ILE A 2 0.88 18.79 -7.72
C ILE A 2 -0.57 18.36 -7.93
N GLU A 3 -0.80 17.13 -8.36
CA GLU A 3 -2.15 16.59 -8.58
C GLU A 3 -2.17 15.08 -8.39
N TRP A 4 -3.32 14.54 -7.99
CA TRP A 4 -3.59 13.11 -7.97
C TRP A 4 -3.97 12.63 -9.36
N TRP A 5 -3.37 11.54 -9.80
CA TRP A 5 -3.83 10.76 -10.94
C TRP A 5 -4.52 9.51 -10.44
N TYR A 6 -5.73 9.27 -10.90
CA TYR A 6 -6.54 8.12 -10.53
C TYR A 6 -6.88 7.29 -11.75
N GLU A 7 -6.78 5.98 -11.61
CA GLU A 7 -7.09 5.06 -12.68
C GLU A 7 -7.81 3.81 -12.17
N ALA A 8 -9.09 3.69 -12.51
CA ALA A 8 -9.87 2.48 -12.26
C ALA A 8 -9.41 1.36 -13.20
N GLY A 9 -9.12 0.19 -12.65
CA GLY A 9 -8.68 -1.01 -13.39
C GLY A 9 -9.60 -2.19 -13.17
N ILE A 10 -9.17 -3.35 -13.64
CA ILE A 10 -9.83 -4.63 -13.41
C ILE A 10 -9.16 -5.28 -12.20
N GLY A 11 -9.92 -5.51 -11.13
CA GLY A 11 -9.41 -6.06 -9.87
C GLY A 11 -8.50 -5.11 -9.08
N GLU A 12 -8.24 -3.89 -9.56
CA GLU A 12 -7.37 -2.89 -8.93
C GLU A 12 -7.83 -1.48 -9.26
N ASN A 13 -7.81 -0.58 -8.28
CA ASN A 13 -7.81 0.87 -8.49
C ASN A 13 -6.44 1.41 -8.10
N ARG A 14 -5.89 2.32 -8.91
CA ARG A 14 -4.58 2.94 -8.68
C ARG A 14 -4.73 4.44 -8.49
N ALA A 15 -3.93 4.99 -7.60
CA ALA A 15 -3.74 6.43 -7.51
C ALA A 15 -2.27 6.77 -7.27
N ALA A 16 -1.81 7.85 -7.89
CA ALA A 16 -0.50 8.43 -7.66
C ALA A 16 -0.61 9.94 -7.49
N LEU A 17 -0.01 10.49 -6.45
CA LEU A 17 0.21 11.92 -6.31
C LEU A 17 1.49 12.24 -7.07
N VAL A 18 1.38 13.12 -8.07
CA VAL A 18 2.48 13.45 -8.97
C VAL A 18 2.87 14.91 -8.79
N GLU A 19 4.17 15.14 -8.64
CA GLU A 19 4.76 16.47 -8.68
C GLU A 19 5.69 16.56 -9.90
N GLY A 20 5.28 17.33 -10.91
CA GLY A 20 5.96 17.35 -12.19
C GLY A 20 5.75 16.04 -12.95
N ASP A 21 6.80 15.25 -13.10
CA ASP A 21 6.84 13.93 -13.73
C ASP A 21 7.11 12.80 -12.73
N ARG A 22 7.13 13.10 -11.43
CA ARG A 22 7.54 12.16 -10.39
C ARG A 22 6.38 11.79 -9.47
N ILE A 23 6.18 10.48 -9.28
CA ILE A 23 5.31 9.96 -8.22
C ILE A 23 5.95 10.25 -6.86
N ILE A 24 5.22 10.95 -5.99
CA ILE A 24 5.65 11.24 -4.61
C ILE A 24 4.82 10.48 -3.55
N GLU A 25 3.64 10.00 -3.94
CA GLU A 25 2.76 9.17 -3.12
C GLU A 25 1.97 8.23 -4.04
N ALA A 26 1.74 7.00 -3.62
CA ALA A 26 0.95 6.06 -4.40
C ALA A 26 0.11 5.16 -3.50
N ALA A 27 -1.02 4.72 -4.04
CA ALA A 27 -1.93 3.81 -3.38
C ALA A 27 -2.57 2.85 -4.39
N ILE A 28 -2.74 1.61 -3.94
CA ILE A 28 -3.54 0.59 -4.61
C ILE A 28 -4.73 0.26 -3.70
N GLU A 29 -5.90 0.16 -4.30
CA GLU A 29 -7.10 -0.39 -3.67
C GLU A 29 -7.54 -1.65 -4.43
N LEU A 30 -7.70 -2.74 -3.69
CA LEU A 30 -8.26 -3.99 -4.19
C LEU A 30 -9.75 -4.01 -3.85
N PRO A 31 -10.66 -4.02 -4.84
CA PRO A 31 -12.10 -4.09 -4.61
C PRO A 31 -12.50 -5.35 -3.81
N GLY A 32 -13.66 -5.28 -3.14
CA GLY A 32 -14.20 -6.41 -2.38
C GLY A 32 -13.50 -6.67 -1.03
N ARG A 33 -12.73 -5.70 -0.53
CA ARG A 33 -12.12 -5.76 0.81
C ARG A 33 -12.79 -4.78 1.76
N LEU A 34 -12.80 -5.14 3.04
CA LEU A 34 -13.37 -4.31 4.10
C LEU A 34 -12.52 -3.05 4.32
N ALA A 35 -12.96 -1.92 3.78
CA ALA A 35 -12.24 -0.65 3.79
C ALA A 35 -12.24 0.03 5.18
N VAL A 36 -11.16 0.73 5.51
CA VAL A 36 -11.14 1.63 6.68
C VAL A 36 -12.21 2.69 6.55
N GLY A 37 -12.95 2.92 7.63
CA GLY A 37 -14.09 3.82 7.68
C GLY A 37 -15.44 3.14 7.50
N THR A 38 -15.46 1.86 7.07
CA THR A 38 -16.72 1.09 6.97
C THR A 38 -17.39 0.99 8.33
N ILE A 39 -18.66 1.35 8.39
CA ILE A 39 -19.52 1.23 9.56
C ILE A 39 -20.55 0.15 9.26
N ALA A 40 -20.54 -0.93 10.03
CA ALA A 40 -21.38 -2.09 9.74
C ALA A 40 -21.92 -2.72 11.02
N PRO A 41 -23.15 -3.27 10.98
CA PRO A 41 -23.64 -4.16 12.02
C PRO A 41 -22.79 -5.43 12.06
N ALA A 42 -22.49 -5.89 13.28
CA ALA A 42 -21.70 -7.07 13.52
C ALA A 42 -22.20 -7.83 14.75
N ARG A 43 -21.71 -9.06 14.90
CA ARG A 43 -21.92 -9.89 16.09
C ARG A 43 -20.59 -10.21 16.73
N LEU A 44 -20.49 -10.04 18.05
CA LEU A 44 -19.33 -10.50 18.81
C LEU A 44 -19.33 -12.03 18.88
N VAL A 45 -18.41 -12.70 18.19
CA VAL A 45 -18.34 -14.16 18.11
C VAL A 45 -17.35 -14.76 19.12
N GLU A 46 -16.35 -13.99 19.53
CA GLU A 46 -15.38 -14.40 20.55
C GLU A 46 -15.06 -13.22 21.47
N LEU A 47 -15.04 -13.47 22.79
CA LEU A 47 -14.56 -12.52 23.80
C LEU A 47 -13.37 -13.16 24.54
N GLY A 48 -12.19 -12.59 24.32
CA GLY A 48 -10.94 -13.01 24.93
C GLY A 48 -10.51 -12.17 26.14
N PRO A 49 -9.31 -12.45 26.67
CA PRO A 49 -8.71 -11.71 27.77
C PRO A 49 -8.55 -10.21 27.46
N ALA A 50 -8.44 -9.39 28.50
CA ALA A 50 -8.32 -7.92 28.38
C ALA A 50 -9.42 -7.25 27.52
N ARG A 51 -10.56 -7.93 27.35
CA ARG A 51 -11.67 -7.50 26.48
C ARG A 51 -11.26 -7.33 25.02
N GLN A 52 -10.33 -8.14 24.53
CA GLN A 52 -10.14 -8.32 23.09
C GLN A 52 -11.23 -9.22 22.53
N GLY A 53 -11.77 -8.91 21.35
CA GLY A 53 -12.83 -9.71 20.75
C GLY A 53 -12.64 -9.94 19.26
N ARG A 54 -13.38 -10.90 18.73
CA ARG A 54 -13.58 -11.07 17.29
C ARG A 54 -15.06 -10.86 16.98
N VAL A 55 -15.33 -10.06 15.96
CA VAL A 55 -16.67 -9.82 15.43
C VAL A 55 -16.78 -10.37 14.02
N THR A 56 -17.97 -10.84 13.67
CA THR A 56 -18.35 -11.16 12.29
C THR A 56 -19.37 -10.11 11.84
N LEU A 57 -19.09 -9.41 10.76
CA LEU A 57 -20.03 -8.46 10.13
C LEU A 57 -21.19 -9.24 9.51
N ASP A 58 -22.34 -8.59 9.31
CA ASP A 58 -23.50 -9.23 8.67
C ASP A 58 -23.19 -9.69 7.21
N THR A 59 -22.17 -9.12 6.59
CA THR A 59 -21.63 -9.51 5.27
C THR A 59 -20.71 -10.73 5.31
N GLY A 60 -20.35 -11.22 6.50
CA GLY A 60 -19.57 -12.44 6.72
C GLY A 60 -18.09 -12.23 7.02
N GLU A 61 -17.54 -11.05 6.73
CA GLU A 61 -16.14 -10.73 7.05
C GLU A 61 -15.91 -10.64 8.57
N GLU A 62 -14.73 -11.07 9.01
CA GLU A 62 -14.33 -10.98 10.41
C GLU A 62 -13.40 -9.80 10.67
N ALA A 63 -13.50 -9.23 11.87
CA ALA A 63 -12.60 -8.19 12.37
C ALA A 63 -12.27 -8.42 13.85
N THR A 64 -11.09 -7.96 14.26
CA THR A 64 -10.76 -7.82 15.68
C THR A 64 -11.44 -6.58 16.26
N LEU A 65 -11.91 -6.66 17.49
CA LEU A 65 -12.53 -5.57 18.24
C LEU A 65 -11.77 -5.37 19.54
N ASP A 66 -11.10 -4.24 19.70
CA ASP A 66 -10.26 -3.97 20.87
C ASP A 66 -10.24 -2.48 21.25
N PRO A 67 -10.80 -2.09 22.42
CA PRO A 67 -11.48 -2.96 23.40
C PRO A 67 -12.94 -3.24 23.03
N VAL A 68 -13.47 -4.41 23.43
CA VAL A 68 -14.91 -4.70 23.43
C VAL A 68 -15.58 -3.87 24.54
N PRO A 69 -16.65 -3.10 24.29
CA PRO A 69 -17.33 -2.32 25.32
C PRO A 69 -17.80 -3.18 26.50
N PRO A 70 -17.71 -2.70 27.76
CA PRO A 70 -18.01 -3.50 28.94
C PRO A 70 -19.39 -4.18 28.95
N ALA A 71 -20.41 -3.48 28.42
CA ALA A 71 -21.78 -3.96 28.37
C ALA A 71 -22.06 -5.02 27.28
N VAL A 72 -21.13 -5.20 26.33
CA VAL A 72 -21.30 -6.15 25.22
C VAL A 72 -20.83 -7.53 25.65
N THR A 73 -21.71 -8.52 25.56
CA THR A 73 -21.42 -9.93 25.85
C THR A 73 -21.20 -10.72 24.56
N GLN A 74 -20.55 -11.88 24.66
CA GLN A 74 -20.40 -12.78 23.51
C GLN A 74 -21.78 -13.16 22.96
N GLY A 75 -21.91 -13.12 21.63
CA GLY A 75 -23.16 -13.32 20.91
C GLY A 75 -23.98 -12.04 20.69
N ALA A 76 -23.67 -10.93 21.38
CA ALA A 76 -24.40 -9.68 21.22
C ALA A 76 -24.14 -9.03 19.86
N ARG A 77 -25.17 -8.31 19.36
CA ARG A 77 -25.06 -7.44 18.20
C ARG A 77 -24.57 -6.07 18.62
N LEU A 78 -23.77 -5.45 17.76
CA LEU A 78 -23.29 -4.08 17.89
C LEU A 78 -22.96 -3.50 16.52
N THR A 79 -22.82 -2.18 16.43
CA THR A 79 -22.27 -1.53 15.24
C THR A 79 -20.78 -1.29 15.45
N VAL A 80 -19.99 -1.55 14.42
CA VAL A 80 -18.53 -1.36 14.46
C VAL A 80 -18.06 -0.48 13.30
N ARG A 81 -17.03 0.32 13.55
CA ARG A 81 -16.28 1.07 12.55
C ARG A 81 -14.93 0.42 12.33
N VAL A 82 -14.58 0.13 11.08
CA VAL A 82 -13.27 -0.39 10.69
C VAL A 82 -12.25 0.73 10.77
N VAL A 83 -11.19 0.53 11.56
CA VAL A 83 -10.10 1.52 11.76
C VAL A 83 -8.77 1.07 11.17
N ARG A 84 -8.66 -0.21 10.82
CA ARG A 84 -7.52 -0.78 10.09
C ARG A 84 -8.00 -1.88 9.16
N GLU A 85 -7.59 -1.83 7.91
CA GLU A 85 -7.82 -2.89 6.93
C GLU A 85 -7.06 -4.17 7.31
N ALA A 86 -7.41 -5.27 6.63
CA ALA A 86 -6.61 -6.47 6.70
C ALA A 86 -5.17 -6.16 6.24
N ILE A 87 -4.20 -6.64 7.02
CA ILE A 87 -2.79 -6.51 6.68
C ILE A 87 -2.27 -7.92 6.37
N PRO A 88 -1.80 -8.17 5.14
CA PRO A 88 -1.17 -9.43 4.80
C PRO A 88 0.10 -9.64 5.61
N GLU A 89 0.27 -10.84 6.17
CA GLU A 89 1.50 -11.29 6.81
C GLU A 89 1.70 -12.78 6.48
N PRO A 90 2.93 -13.22 6.13
CA PRO A 90 3.21 -14.62 5.87
C PRO A 90 2.77 -15.52 7.04
N GLY A 91 1.95 -16.52 6.77
CA GLY A 91 1.46 -17.51 7.74
C GLY A 91 0.33 -17.05 8.66
N ARG A 92 0.26 -15.78 9.07
CA ARG A 92 -0.79 -15.28 9.97
C ARG A 92 -1.27 -13.88 9.58
N PRO A 93 -2.22 -13.76 8.64
CA PRO A 93 -2.74 -12.45 8.25
C PRO A 93 -3.38 -11.74 9.44
N LYS A 94 -3.12 -10.43 9.56
CA LYS A 94 -3.80 -9.58 10.54
C LYS A 94 -5.18 -9.24 10.01
N LEU A 95 -6.21 -9.80 10.66
CA LEU A 95 -7.60 -9.40 10.42
C LEU A 95 -7.76 -7.87 10.49
N PRO A 96 -8.76 -7.30 9.80
CA PRO A 96 -9.19 -5.93 10.01
C PRO A 96 -9.36 -5.64 11.51
N LYS A 97 -9.08 -4.40 11.92
CA LYS A 97 -9.39 -3.92 13.28
C LYS A 97 -10.58 -3.00 13.20
N ALA A 98 -11.53 -3.20 14.10
CA ALA A 98 -12.69 -2.36 14.28
C ALA A 98 -12.78 -1.84 15.72
N VAL A 99 -13.58 -0.79 15.89
CA VAL A 99 -13.99 -0.23 17.19
C VAL A 99 -15.51 -0.16 17.22
N ALA A 100 -16.12 -0.26 18.40
CA ALA A 100 -17.56 -0.05 18.53
C ALA A 100 -17.93 1.40 18.22
N THR A 101 -19.10 1.62 17.62
CA THR A 101 -19.64 2.95 17.34
C THR A 101 -21.17 2.92 17.40
N ASP A 102 -21.79 4.08 17.61
CA ASP A 102 -23.24 4.28 17.51
C ASP A 102 -23.66 4.94 16.18
N ASP A 103 -22.70 5.22 15.29
CA ASP A 103 -22.98 5.80 13.97
C ASP A 103 -23.85 4.87 13.10
N ALA A 104 -24.55 5.47 12.14
CA ALA A 104 -25.32 4.73 11.15
C ALA A 104 -24.40 3.90 10.21
N PRO A 105 -24.83 2.68 9.81
CA PRO A 105 -24.11 1.88 8.83
C PRO A 105 -23.85 2.62 7.52
N ALA A 106 -22.61 2.55 7.04
CA ALA A 106 -22.16 3.21 5.81
C ALA A 106 -20.92 2.49 5.25
N PRO A 107 -20.75 2.45 3.91
CA PRO A 107 -19.51 1.94 3.32
C PRO A 107 -18.33 2.84 3.69
N GLY A 108 -17.14 2.25 3.79
CA GLY A 108 -15.91 3.03 3.90
C GLY A 108 -15.59 3.79 2.61
N PRO A 109 -14.86 4.92 2.66
CA PRO A 109 -14.47 5.69 1.48
C PRO A 109 -13.59 4.87 0.54
N SER A 110 -13.92 4.88 -0.75
CA SER A 110 -13.10 4.30 -1.83
C SER A 110 -11.79 5.06 -2.01
N LEU A 111 -10.86 4.54 -2.82
CA LEU A 111 -9.61 5.23 -3.12
C LEU A 111 -9.86 6.60 -3.74
N LEU A 112 -10.84 6.70 -4.64
CA LEU A 112 -11.23 7.95 -5.27
C LEU A 112 -11.77 8.95 -4.25
N ASP A 113 -12.63 8.50 -3.33
CA ASP A 113 -13.17 9.35 -2.26
C ASP A 113 -12.04 9.88 -1.36
N ARG A 114 -11.07 9.01 -1.03
CA ARG A 114 -9.95 9.36 -0.16
C ARG A 114 -9.04 10.43 -0.78
N ILE A 115 -8.68 10.30 -2.06
CA ILE A 115 -7.83 11.29 -2.72
C ILE A 115 -8.59 12.59 -3.00
N ALA A 116 -9.89 12.52 -3.30
CA ALA A 116 -10.73 13.71 -3.48
C ALA A 116 -10.86 14.53 -2.20
N ALA A 117 -10.77 13.90 -1.03
CA ALA A 117 -10.79 14.57 0.27
C ALA A 117 -9.48 15.28 0.66
N THR A 118 -8.45 15.27 -0.19
CA THR A 118 -7.13 15.89 0.09
C THR A 118 -7.03 17.37 -0.30
N ASP A 119 -8.09 17.97 -0.84
CA ASP A 119 -8.11 19.33 -1.42
C ASP A 119 -7.11 19.56 -2.57
N LEU A 120 -6.52 18.49 -3.11
CA LEU A 120 -5.65 18.53 -4.29
C LEU A 120 -6.44 18.17 -5.57
N PRO A 121 -6.07 18.71 -6.74
CA PRO A 121 -6.71 18.33 -8.00
C PRO A 121 -6.62 16.83 -8.24
N VAL A 122 -7.70 16.24 -8.78
CA VAL A 122 -7.75 14.82 -9.17
C VAL A 122 -8.00 14.73 -10.66
N ARG A 123 -7.09 14.09 -11.38
CA ARG A 123 -7.19 13.74 -12.80
C ARG A 123 -7.51 12.25 -12.94
N THR A 124 -8.64 11.93 -13.53
CA THR A 124 -8.97 10.56 -13.94
C THR A 124 -8.26 10.22 -15.25
N LEU A 125 -7.50 9.12 -15.25
CA LEU A 125 -6.83 8.58 -16.41
C LEU A 125 -7.73 7.54 -17.10
N LEU A 126 -7.69 7.51 -18.43
CA LEU A 126 -8.53 6.61 -19.24
C LEU A 126 -7.64 5.63 -20.02
N PRO A 127 -8.01 4.35 -20.15
CA PRO A 127 -7.16 3.34 -20.78
C PRO A 127 -6.75 3.61 -22.24
N HIS A 128 -7.52 4.41 -22.97
CA HIS A 128 -7.23 4.76 -24.38
C HIS A 128 -6.25 5.93 -24.52
N GLN A 129 -5.87 6.58 -23.42
CA GLN A 129 -4.89 7.66 -23.39
C GLN A 129 -3.47 7.09 -23.24
N PRO A 130 -2.42 7.89 -23.54
CA PRO A 130 -1.06 7.53 -23.15
C PRO A 130 -0.98 7.20 -21.66
N ASP A 131 -0.17 6.20 -21.31
CA ASP A 131 -0.05 5.73 -19.93
C ASP A 131 0.75 6.74 -19.09
N ALA A 132 0.04 7.70 -18.49
CA ALA A 132 0.66 8.75 -17.70
C ALA A 132 1.33 8.19 -16.44
N LEU A 133 0.73 7.20 -15.77
CA LEU A 133 1.32 6.57 -14.58
C LEU A 133 2.64 5.90 -14.94
N GLU A 134 2.67 5.14 -16.04
CA GLU A 134 3.91 4.54 -16.52
C GLU A 134 4.97 5.59 -16.84
N ALA A 135 4.59 6.66 -17.55
CA ALA A 135 5.52 7.76 -17.84
C ALA A 135 6.09 8.46 -16.59
N ALA A 136 5.39 8.38 -15.44
CA ALA A 136 5.85 8.91 -14.16
C ALA A 136 6.58 7.89 -13.26
N GLY A 137 6.83 6.69 -13.78
CA GLY A 137 7.63 5.65 -13.11
C GLY A 137 6.80 4.64 -12.31
N TRP A 138 5.60 4.29 -12.76
CA TRP A 138 4.75 3.32 -12.04
C TRP A 138 5.35 1.91 -12.02
N SER A 139 5.93 1.43 -13.13
CA SER A 139 6.58 0.11 -13.13
C SER A 139 7.80 0.07 -12.21
N GLU A 140 8.63 1.12 -12.22
CA GLU A 140 9.76 1.26 -11.29
C GLU A 140 9.31 1.29 -9.84
N LEU A 141 8.18 1.94 -9.54
CA LEU A 141 7.58 1.91 -8.21
C LEU A 141 7.17 0.49 -7.79
N LEU A 142 6.54 -0.29 -8.68
CA LEU A 142 6.18 -1.67 -8.38
C LEU A 142 7.42 -2.54 -8.18
N ASP A 143 8.44 -2.38 -9.04
CA ASP A 143 9.71 -3.10 -8.94
C ASP A 143 10.41 -2.82 -7.61
N GLU A 144 10.47 -1.57 -7.16
CA GLU A 144 10.98 -1.20 -5.84
C GLU A 144 10.18 -1.87 -4.71
N ALA A 145 8.85 -1.90 -4.81
CA ALA A 145 8.00 -2.49 -3.79
C ALA A 145 8.19 -4.02 -3.71
N GLU A 146 8.38 -4.68 -4.84
CA GLU A 146 8.62 -6.13 -4.93
C GLU A 146 10.04 -6.52 -4.50
N THR A 147 11.06 -5.86 -5.04
CA THR A 147 12.48 -6.20 -4.83
C THR A 147 13.03 -5.62 -3.52
N GLY A 148 12.56 -4.43 -3.14
CA GLY A 148 13.13 -3.64 -2.05
C GLY A 148 14.35 -2.83 -2.44
N GLU A 149 14.78 -2.83 -3.71
CA GLU A 149 15.95 -2.08 -4.16
C GLU A 149 15.53 -0.70 -4.67
N ILE A 150 16.03 0.36 -4.03
CA ILE A 150 15.63 1.74 -4.35
C ILE A 150 16.89 2.57 -4.60
N ALA A 151 17.17 2.91 -5.85
CA ALA A 151 18.32 3.75 -6.18
C ALA A 151 18.08 5.23 -5.81
N PHE A 152 19.13 5.91 -5.36
CA PHE A 152 19.13 7.37 -5.21
C PHE A 152 20.51 7.95 -5.60
N PRO A 153 20.62 9.27 -5.87
CA PRO A 153 21.92 9.85 -6.20
C PRO A 153 22.97 9.61 -5.10
N GLY A 154 24.00 8.82 -5.41
CA GLY A 154 25.10 8.50 -4.50
C GLY A 154 24.97 7.19 -3.73
N GLY A 155 23.85 6.46 -3.84
CA GLY A 155 23.67 5.19 -3.14
C GLY A 155 22.39 4.45 -3.49
N SER A 156 22.03 3.47 -2.67
CA SER A 156 20.78 2.72 -2.78
C SER A 156 20.23 2.38 -1.41
N LEU A 157 18.92 2.23 -1.31
CA LEU A 157 18.26 1.65 -0.15
C LEU A 157 17.97 0.17 -0.42
N ARG A 158 18.11 -0.63 0.64
CA ARG A 158 17.55 -1.98 0.70
C ARG A 158 16.39 -2.01 1.69
N MET A 159 15.18 -2.04 1.16
CA MET A 159 13.94 -2.09 1.91
C MET A 159 13.49 -3.54 2.16
N SER A 160 13.28 -3.87 3.43
CA SER A 160 12.84 -5.20 3.87
C SER A 160 11.62 -5.10 4.80
N PRO A 161 10.40 -5.37 4.31
CA PRO A 161 9.23 -5.58 5.16
C PRO A 161 9.42 -6.85 5.99
N THR A 162 9.33 -6.74 7.31
CA THR A 162 9.38 -7.88 8.25
C THR A 162 8.08 -7.94 9.07
N PRO A 163 7.79 -9.04 9.78
CA PRO A 163 6.60 -9.13 10.62
C PRO A 163 6.50 -8.04 11.70
N ALA A 164 7.64 -7.55 12.19
CA ALA A 164 7.68 -6.56 13.28
C ALA A 164 7.74 -5.11 12.76
N MET A 165 8.51 -4.87 11.70
CA MET A 165 8.77 -3.52 11.16
C MET A 165 9.29 -3.57 9.72
N THR A 166 9.22 -2.45 9.00
CA THR A 166 9.96 -2.31 7.73
C THR A 166 11.35 -1.75 8.00
N LEU A 167 12.38 -2.40 7.47
CA LEU A 167 13.77 -1.96 7.61
C LEU A 167 14.28 -1.34 6.31
N PHE A 168 15.06 -0.27 6.43
CA PHE A 168 15.84 0.32 5.36
C PHE A 168 17.32 0.26 5.74
N ASP A 169 18.13 -0.33 4.88
CA ASP A 169 19.59 -0.26 4.93
C ASP A 169 20.10 0.68 3.83
N ILE A 170 21.18 1.41 4.09
CA ILE A 170 21.73 2.44 3.19
C ILE A 170 23.10 2.00 2.68
N ASP A 171 23.13 1.63 1.40
CA ASP A 171 24.34 1.21 0.69
C ASP A 171 24.92 2.38 -0.12
N GLY A 172 26.25 2.56 -0.06
CA GLY A 172 26.93 3.56 -0.87
C GLY A 172 28.39 3.81 -0.50
N GLY A 173 29.02 4.71 -1.25
CA GLY A 173 30.43 5.09 -1.05
C GLY A 173 30.61 6.34 -0.16
N PRO A 174 31.85 6.60 0.30
CA PRO A 174 32.17 7.84 1.03
C PRO A 174 32.00 9.08 0.14
N PRO A 175 31.78 10.27 0.75
CA PRO A 175 31.80 10.54 2.18
C PRO A 175 30.46 10.18 2.88
N LEU A 176 30.55 9.50 4.03
CA LEU A 176 29.41 8.83 4.67
C LEU A 176 28.37 9.78 5.28
N ASP A 177 28.78 11.00 5.66
CA ASP A 177 27.90 12.07 6.10
C ASP A 177 26.93 12.49 5.00
N ARG A 178 27.42 12.64 3.76
CA ARG A 178 26.60 12.96 2.59
C ARG A 178 25.71 11.79 2.19
N LEU A 179 26.24 10.56 2.22
CA LEU A 179 25.47 9.35 1.96
C LEU A 179 24.30 9.22 2.94
N ALA A 180 24.54 9.43 4.24
CA ALA A 180 23.50 9.33 5.26
C ALA A 180 22.41 10.39 5.08
N LEU A 181 22.76 11.62 4.72
CA LEU A 181 21.78 12.68 4.44
C LEU A 181 20.93 12.36 3.21
N ALA A 182 21.54 11.92 2.11
CA ALA A 182 20.83 11.52 0.90
C ALA A 182 19.94 10.29 1.17
N GLY A 183 20.46 9.30 1.89
CA GLY A 183 19.73 8.11 2.30
C GLY A 183 18.55 8.43 3.23
N ALA A 184 18.69 9.41 4.13
CA ALA A 184 17.59 9.87 4.98
C ALA A 184 16.42 10.43 4.17
N GLN A 185 16.73 11.29 3.19
CA GLN A 185 15.73 11.87 2.28
C GLN A 185 15.10 10.79 1.39
N ALA A 186 15.93 9.88 0.85
CA ALA A 186 15.45 8.77 0.04
C ALA A 186 14.52 7.83 0.83
N ALA A 187 14.88 7.49 2.06
CA ALA A 187 14.08 6.63 2.93
C ALA A 187 12.75 7.31 3.30
N ALA A 188 12.78 8.58 3.68
CA ALA A 188 11.56 9.36 3.94
C ALA A 188 10.64 9.42 2.70
N ALA A 189 11.22 9.67 1.51
CA ALA A 189 10.48 9.66 0.26
C ALA A 189 9.89 8.28 -0.05
N ALA A 190 10.65 7.19 0.14
CA ALA A 190 10.18 5.83 -0.04
C ALA A 190 9.04 5.47 0.93
N ILE A 191 9.16 5.84 2.21
CA ILE A 191 8.12 5.62 3.24
C ILE A 191 6.80 6.26 2.82
N ARG A 192 6.84 7.51 2.34
CA ARG A 192 5.66 8.21 1.83
C ARG A 192 5.15 7.54 0.56
N ARG A 193 6.02 7.40 -0.43
CA ARG A 193 5.68 6.93 -1.78
C ARG A 193 5.04 5.55 -1.80
N HIS A 194 5.51 4.66 -0.94
CA HIS A 194 5.02 3.27 -0.80
C HIS A 194 3.92 3.09 0.25
N GLY A 195 3.52 4.16 0.95
CA GLY A 195 2.49 4.10 1.99
C GLY A 195 2.89 3.25 3.21
N ILE A 196 4.17 3.19 3.56
CA ILE A 196 4.71 2.28 4.59
C ILE A 196 4.35 2.79 5.98
N GLY A 197 3.41 2.12 6.66
CA GLY A 197 3.01 2.47 8.02
C GLY A 197 3.64 1.59 9.11
N GLY A 198 3.41 1.95 10.37
CA GLY A 198 3.74 1.13 11.53
C GLY A 198 5.14 1.42 12.05
N SER A 199 5.80 0.38 12.58
CA SER A 199 7.20 0.46 13.00
C SER A 199 8.11 0.40 11.77
N ILE A 200 9.07 1.32 11.69
CA ILE A 200 10.03 1.43 10.61
C ILE A 200 11.42 1.68 11.21
N GLY A 201 12.45 1.06 10.66
CA GLY A 201 13.83 1.22 11.08
C GLY A 201 14.68 1.65 9.91
N ILE A 202 15.59 2.60 10.13
CA ILE A 202 16.57 3.04 9.14
C ILE A 202 17.95 2.84 9.76
N ASP A 203 18.77 2.03 9.10
CA ASP A 203 20.16 1.79 9.46
C ASP A 203 21.06 2.72 8.63
N PHE A 204 21.67 3.70 9.29
CA PHE A 204 22.58 4.65 8.65
C PHE A 204 24.02 4.16 8.73
N PRO A 205 24.89 4.50 7.76
CA PRO A 205 26.32 4.25 7.89
C PRO A 205 26.87 4.93 9.15
N THR A 206 27.96 4.39 9.69
CA THR A 206 28.56 4.90 10.93
C THR A 206 28.95 6.38 10.83
N LEU A 207 28.22 7.23 11.55
CA LEU A 207 28.48 8.67 11.65
C LEU A 207 29.32 9.01 12.89
N SER A 208 30.41 9.75 12.67
CA SER A 208 31.41 10.04 13.70
C SER A 208 30.90 10.98 14.80
N GLY A 209 30.07 11.98 14.45
CA GLY A 209 29.68 13.03 15.36
C GLY A 209 28.18 13.13 15.64
N LYS A 210 27.86 13.87 16.71
CA LYS A 210 26.49 14.14 17.14
C LYS A 210 25.78 15.08 16.15
N ALA A 211 26.50 16.02 15.55
CA ALA A 211 25.93 17.01 14.64
C ALA A 211 25.41 16.34 13.36
N GLU A 212 26.16 15.40 12.80
CA GLU A 212 25.80 14.62 11.61
C GLU A 212 24.56 13.77 11.88
N ARG A 213 24.51 13.08 13.03
CA ARG A 213 23.34 12.32 13.47
C ARG A 213 22.08 13.19 13.62
N GLN A 214 22.23 14.41 14.13
CA GLN A 214 21.12 15.37 14.24
C GLN A 214 20.67 15.88 12.88
N ALA A 215 21.60 16.16 11.97
CA ALA A 215 21.28 16.61 10.62
C ALA A 215 20.50 15.54 9.84
N VAL A 216 20.88 14.27 9.97
CA VAL A 216 20.14 13.12 9.39
C VAL A 216 18.71 13.03 9.94
N ALA A 217 18.54 13.12 11.26
CA ALA A 217 17.22 13.10 11.87
C ALA A 217 16.34 14.27 11.39
N ALA A 218 16.92 15.47 11.27
CA ALA A 218 16.23 16.65 10.75
C ALA A 218 15.87 16.50 9.26
N ALA A 219 16.71 15.81 8.47
CA ALA A 219 16.40 15.52 7.07
C ALA A 219 15.18 14.59 6.92
N VAL A 220 15.05 13.58 7.80
CA VAL A 220 13.83 12.76 7.87
C VAL A 220 12.63 13.62 8.22
N ASP A 221 12.75 14.49 9.22
CA ASP A 221 11.63 15.35 9.66
C ASP A 221 11.15 16.32 8.58
N ALA A 222 12.07 16.84 7.77
CA ALA A 222 11.75 17.73 6.68
C ALA A 222 11.09 16.99 5.49
N ALA A 223 11.49 15.74 5.24
CA ALA A 223 11.07 14.99 4.05
C ALA A 223 9.82 14.12 4.27
N LEU A 224 9.58 13.62 5.48
CA LEU A 224 8.45 12.76 5.81
C LEU A 224 7.29 13.59 6.39
N PRO A 225 6.10 13.60 5.78
CA PRO A 225 4.95 14.30 6.35
C PRO A 225 4.47 13.68 7.67
N GLN A 226 4.07 14.52 8.62
CA GLN A 226 3.36 14.12 9.83
C GLN A 226 1.99 13.49 9.49
N PRO A 227 1.44 12.58 10.33
CA PRO A 227 1.91 12.19 11.67
C PRO A 227 2.96 11.06 11.67
N PHE A 228 4.03 11.24 12.45
CA PHE A 228 4.94 10.17 12.87
C PHE A 228 5.71 10.59 14.14
N GLU A 229 6.15 9.60 14.90
CA GLU A 229 7.14 9.76 15.97
C GLU A 229 8.45 9.09 15.55
N ARG A 230 9.58 9.58 16.07
CA ARG A 230 10.87 8.94 15.85
C ARG A 230 11.79 9.04 17.06
N THR A 231 12.74 8.12 17.14
CA THR A 231 13.86 8.24 18.07
C THR A 231 14.90 9.23 17.53
N ALA A 232 15.92 9.54 18.34
CA ALA A 232 17.18 10.05 17.79
C ALA A 232 17.91 8.92 17.04
N VAL A 233 18.85 9.28 16.16
CA VAL A 233 19.83 8.31 15.65
C VAL A 233 20.72 7.87 16.81
N ASN A 234 20.70 6.58 17.13
CA ASN A 234 21.45 6.04 18.27
C ASN A 234 22.96 5.95 17.98
N GLY A 235 23.74 5.47 18.96
CA GLY A 235 25.20 5.32 18.83
C GLY A 235 25.66 4.29 17.79
N PHE A 236 24.73 3.46 17.30
CA PHE A 236 24.96 2.44 16.28
C PHE A 236 24.45 2.84 14.89
N GLY A 237 23.96 4.08 14.72
CA GLY A 237 23.46 4.55 13.42
C GLY A 237 21.98 4.23 13.15
N PHE A 238 21.25 3.65 14.10
CA PHE A 238 19.85 3.28 13.87
C PHE A 238 18.87 4.36 14.31
N LEU A 239 17.83 4.58 13.50
CA LEU A 239 16.69 5.45 13.80
C LEU A 239 15.39 4.67 13.64
N GLN A 240 14.52 4.72 14.65
CA GLN A 240 13.19 4.11 14.58
C GLN A 240 12.14 5.19 14.34
N ILE A 241 11.19 4.90 13.44
CA ILE A 241 10.00 5.70 13.17
C ILE A 241 8.76 4.86 13.50
N VAL A 242 7.74 5.50 14.06
CA VAL A 242 6.40 4.93 14.24
C VAL A 242 5.39 5.86 13.59
N ARG A 243 4.59 5.35 12.64
CA ARG A 243 3.52 6.12 11.99
C ARG A 243 2.22 5.31 11.84
N PRO A 244 1.06 5.97 11.69
CA PRO A 244 -0.20 5.26 11.50
C PRO A 244 -0.14 4.26 10.34
N ARG A 245 -0.73 3.08 10.55
CA ARG A 245 -0.83 2.00 9.56
C ARG A 245 -2.29 1.54 9.43
N PRO A 246 -3.17 2.37 8.85
CA PRO A 246 -4.57 1.99 8.64
C PRO A 246 -4.71 0.92 7.55
N ARG A 247 -3.73 0.78 6.64
CA ARG A 247 -3.81 -0.08 5.45
C ARG A 247 -2.48 -0.77 5.19
N ALA A 248 -2.52 -1.79 4.35
CA ALA A 248 -1.31 -2.44 3.84
C ALA A 248 -0.53 -1.47 2.93
N SER A 249 0.79 -1.49 3.03
CA SER A 249 1.68 -0.74 2.14
C SER A 249 1.81 -1.42 0.76
N LEU A 250 2.36 -0.73 -0.25
CA LEU A 250 2.57 -1.35 -1.56
C LEU A 250 3.45 -2.62 -1.48
N PRO A 251 4.59 -2.63 -0.77
CA PRO A 251 5.40 -3.84 -0.61
C PRO A 251 4.63 -4.99 0.04
N GLU A 252 3.75 -4.69 1.01
CA GLU A 252 2.93 -5.70 1.67
C GLU A 252 1.87 -6.28 0.74
N LEU A 253 1.21 -5.43 -0.07
CA LEU A 253 0.20 -5.87 -1.03
C LEU A 253 0.78 -6.74 -2.13
N LEU A 254 1.88 -6.29 -2.75
CA LEU A 254 2.48 -6.97 -3.91
C LEU A 254 3.15 -8.29 -3.49
N ARG A 255 3.91 -8.29 -2.39
CA ARG A 255 4.62 -9.49 -1.92
C ARG A 255 3.69 -10.55 -1.33
N ALA A 256 2.50 -10.18 -0.86
CA ALA A 256 1.55 -11.13 -0.32
C ALA A 256 0.79 -11.93 -1.40
N ASP A 257 0.59 -11.35 -2.57
CA ASP A 257 -0.10 -12.00 -3.70
C ASP A 257 0.58 -11.62 -5.03
N PRO A 258 1.81 -12.11 -5.27
CA PRO A 258 2.57 -11.75 -6.48
C PRO A 258 1.85 -12.20 -7.76
N ILE A 259 1.11 -13.31 -7.71
CA ILE A 259 0.32 -13.80 -8.85
C ILE A 259 -0.84 -12.86 -9.14
N GLY A 260 -1.58 -12.42 -8.11
CA GLY A 260 -2.64 -11.44 -8.30
C GLY A 260 -2.12 -10.09 -8.76
N ALA A 261 -0.98 -9.64 -8.24
CA ALA A 261 -0.32 -8.41 -8.69
C ALA A 261 0.06 -8.48 -10.18
N ALA A 262 0.75 -9.55 -10.58
CA ALA A 262 1.11 -9.78 -11.98
C ALA A 262 -0.11 -9.91 -12.92
N ALA A 263 -1.21 -10.49 -12.43
CA ALA A 263 -2.48 -10.56 -13.16
C ALA A 263 -3.06 -9.16 -13.41
N ARG A 264 -3.18 -8.32 -12.38
CA ARG A 264 -3.70 -6.95 -12.47
C ARG A 264 -2.80 -6.06 -13.36
N ALA A 265 -1.48 -6.20 -13.24
CA ALA A 265 -0.53 -5.53 -14.14
C ALA A 265 -0.67 -5.99 -15.61
N SER A 266 -0.86 -7.28 -15.86
CA SER A 266 -1.07 -7.82 -17.20
C SER A 266 -2.37 -7.32 -17.82
N LEU A 267 -3.47 -7.33 -17.06
CA LEU A 267 -4.76 -6.77 -17.49
C LEU A 267 -4.63 -5.30 -17.86
N ARG A 268 -3.82 -4.54 -17.12
CA ARG A 268 -3.60 -3.12 -17.41
C ARG A 268 -2.94 -2.88 -18.76
N ARG A 269 -1.87 -3.64 -19.03
CA ARG A 269 -1.19 -3.60 -20.33
C ARG A 269 -2.16 -3.95 -21.45
N LEU A 270 -2.97 -4.98 -21.27
CA LEU A 270 -3.95 -5.44 -22.26
C LEU A 270 -5.07 -4.43 -22.49
N GLU A 271 -5.57 -3.73 -21.46
CA GLU A 271 -6.58 -2.66 -21.60
C GLU A 271 -6.11 -1.49 -22.47
N ARG A 272 -4.80 -1.30 -22.61
CA ARG A 272 -4.17 -0.20 -23.38
C ARG A 272 -3.71 -0.61 -24.77
N GLU A 273 -3.75 -1.89 -25.11
CA GLU A 273 -3.32 -2.33 -26.43
C GLU A 273 -4.22 -1.69 -27.50
N PRO A 274 -3.63 -1.00 -28.49
CA PRO A 274 -4.42 -0.32 -29.50
C PRO A 274 -5.22 -1.35 -30.32
N PRO A 275 -6.37 -0.94 -30.89
CA PRO A 275 -7.16 -1.83 -31.70
C PRO A 275 -6.37 -2.32 -32.92
N GLY A 276 -5.97 -3.60 -32.90
CA GLY A 276 -5.28 -4.29 -34.01
C GLY A 276 -5.83 -5.70 -34.28
N PRO A 277 -5.23 -6.48 -35.19
CA PRO A 277 -5.62 -7.88 -35.38
C PRO A 277 -5.42 -8.67 -34.06
N PRO A 278 -6.26 -9.69 -33.78
CA PRO A 278 -6.10 -10.50 -32.58
C PRO A 278 -4.70 -11.14 -32.55
N ARG A 279 -3.97 -10.97 -31.45
CA ARG A 279 -2.66 -11.60 -31.24
C ARG A 279 -2.73 -12.52 -30.03
N PRO A 280 -2.14 -13.73 -30.12
CA PRO A 280 -1.98 -14.58 -28.96
C PRO A 280 -1.16 -13.87 -27.88
N VAL A 281 -1.67 -13.87 -26.65
CA VAL A 281 -1.03 -13.31 -25.46
C VAL A 281 -0.50 -14.45 -24.62
N LYS A 282 0.81 -14.48 -24.41
CA LYS A 282 1.47 -15.44 -23.53
C LYS A 282 1.64 -14.83 -22.13
N LEU A 283 1.09 -15.50 -21.12
CA LEU A 283 1.25 -15.16 -19.71
C LEU A 283 1.75 -16.38 -18.94
N PRO A 284 2.40 -16.21 -17.78
CA PRO A 284 2.69 -17.33 -16.89
C PRO A 284 1.41 -18.10 -16.55
N PRO A 285 1.40 -19.45 -16.54
CA PRO A 285 0.18 -20.24 -16.35
C PRO A 285 -0.62 -19.89 -15.08
N ALA A 286 0.07 -19.62 -13.98
CA ALA A 286 -0.57 -19.24 -12.71
C ALA A 286 -1.28 -17.86 -12.78
N VAL A 287 -0.74 -16.92 -13.57
CA VAL A 287 -1.32 -15.60 -13.78
C VAL A 287 -2.58 -15.71 -14.62
N LEU A 288 -2.53 -16.49 -15.71
CA LEU A 288 -3.69 -16.75 -16.55
C LEU A 288 -4.81 -17.45 -15.75
N ALA A 289 -4.47 -18.48 -14.99
CA ALA A 289 -5.44 -19.19 -14.15
C ALA A 289 -6.11 -18.26 -13.13
N ARG A 290 -5.37 -17.28 -12.57
CA ARG A 290 -5.97 -16.27 -11.69
C ARG A 290 -6.95 -15.37 -12.42
N ILE A 291 -6.60 -14.88 -13.61
CA ILE A 291 -7.48 -14.03 -14.43
C ILE A 291 -8.80 -14.74 -14.72
N GLU A 292 -8.73 -16.02 -15.13
CA GLU A 292 -9.90 -16.84 -15.44
C GLU A 292 -10.76 -17.13 -14.20
N ALA A 293 -10.12 -17.46 -13.06
CA ALA A 293 -10.84 -17.78 -11.83
C ALA A 293 -11.64 -16.59 -11.27
N GLU A 294 -11.13 -15.36 -11.45
CA GLU A 294 -11.78 -14.13 -11.00
C GLU A 294 -12.77 -13.57 -12.04
N GLY A 295 -12.88 -14.20 -13.23
CA GLY A 295 -13.69 -13.71 -14.35
C GLY A 295 -13.23 -12.37 -14.92
N TRP A 296 -11.95 -12.03 -14.74
CA TRP A 296 -11.38 -10.75 -15.20
C TRP A 296 -11.17 -10.68 -16.70
N ASP A 297 -11.07 -11.82 -17.38
CA ASP A 297 -11.07 -11.93 -18.84
C ASP A 297 -12.40 -11.45 -19.44
N VAL A 298 -13.53 -11.78 -18.79
CA VAL A 298 -14.86 -11.32 -19.20
C VAL A 298 -14.98 -9.80 -19.04
N GLU A 299 -14.49 -9.26 -17.91
CA GLU A 299 -14.47 -7.82 -17.69
C GLU A 299 -13.54 -7.10 -18.69
N LEU A 300 -12.39 -7.71 -19.01
CA LEU A 300 -11.48 -7.20 -20.04
C LEU A 300 -12.18 -7.16 -21.41
N MET A 301 -12.89 -8.23 -21.78
CA MET A 301 -13.70 -8.26 -23.01
C MET A 301 -14.76 -7.16 -23.01
N ARG A 302 -15.45 -6.95 -21.88
CA ARG A 302 -16.47 -5.91 -21.75
C ARG A 302 -15.90 -4.51 -21.97
N ARG A 303 -14.70 -4.23 -21.47
CA ARG A 303 -14.05 -2.91 -21.57
C ARG A 303 -13.37 -2.66 -22.91
N THR A 304 -12.78 -3.68 -23.51
CA THR A 304 -12.00 -3.56 -24.76
C THR A 304 -12.79 -3.97 -26.01
N GLY A 305 -13.94 -4.62 -25.84
CA GLY A 305 -14.76 -5.19 -26.90
C GLY A 305 -14.17 -6.45 -27.54
N ARG A 306 -13.16 -7.08 -26.92
CA ARG A 306 -12.38 -8.17 -27.51
C ARG A 306 -12.04 -9.24 -26.49
N MET A 307 -12.27 -10.50 -26.87
CA MET A 307 -11.77 -11.61 -26.07
C MET A 307 -10.27 -11.77 -26.32
N PRO A 308 -9.42 -11.78 -25.27
CA PRO A 308 -8.00 -12.11 -25.42
C PRO A 308 -7.84 -13.54 -25.94
N ILE A 309 -6.88 -13.74 -26.85
CA ILE A 309 -6.49 -15.08 -27.30
C ILE A 309 -5.31 -15.51 -26.44
N TRP A 310 -5.50 -16.47 -25.56
CA TRP A 310 -4.42 -16.95 -24.69
C TRP A 310 -3.53 -17.97 -25.38
N ASP A 311 -2.22 -17.69 -25.43
CA ASP A 311 -1.22 -18.68 -25.81
C ASP A 311 -0.92 -19.58 -24.60
N ARG A 312 -1.31 -20.86 -24.72
CA ARG A 312 -1.12 -21.89 -23.69
C ARG A 312 0.04 -22.84 -23.98
N SER A 313 0.87 -22.54 -24.98
CA SER A 313 2.06 -23.33 -25.34
C SER A 313 3.22 -23.13 -24.37
#